data_AF-L1IY76-F1
#
_entry.id   AF-L1IY76-F1
#
_cell.length_a   1.000
_cell.length_b   1.000
_cell.length_c   1.000
_cell.angle_alpha   90.00
_cell.angle_beta   90.00
_cell.angle_gamma   90.00
#
_symmetry.space_group_name_H-M   'P 1'
#
loop_
_entity.id
_entity.type
_entity.pdbx_description
1 polymer ?
#
loop_
_entity_poly.entity_id
_entity_poly.type
_entity_poly.pdbx_seq_one_letter_code
_entity_poly.pdbx_strand_id
1 'polypeptide(L)' 'PKMSMIFTCNVCETRQMRSFTKLAYEKGIVIVTCKGCGSRHLIADNLGWYNDW' A
#
# COMPACT_ATOMS: atom_id res chain seq x y z
N PRO A 1 -11.31 12.26 -5.51
CA PRO A 1 -10.07 12.09 -6.32
C PRO A 1 -9.46 10.68 -6.14
N LYS A 2 -9.27 9.96 -7.25
CA LYS A 2 -8.51 8.69 -7.29
C LYS A 2 -7.04 9.03 -7.51
N MET A 3 -6.15 8.42 -6.75
CA MET A 3 -4.71 8.59 -6.85
C MET A 3 -4.11 7.25 -7.28
N SER A 4 -3.08 7.30 -8.11
CA SER A 4 -2.35 6.12 -8.55
C SER A 4 -0.92 6.22 -8.03
N MET A 5 -0.44 5.13 -7.44
CA MET A 5 0.94 5.00 -6.96
C MET A 5 1.57 3.77 -7.59
N ILE A 6 2.85 3.90 -7.92
CA ILE A 6 3.67 2.78 -8.34
C ILE A 6 4.55 2.40 -7.16
N PHE A 7 4.48 1.14 -6.74
CA PHE A 7 5.35 0.61 -5.70
C PHE A 7 6.12 -0.59 -6.24
N THR A 8 7.30 -0.82 -5.68
CA THR A 8 8.14 -1.97 -5.99
C THR A 8 8.19 -2.86 -4.75
N CYS A 9 7.84 -4.14 -4.91
CA CYS A 9 7.95 -5.09 -3.82
C CYS A 9 9.42 -5.33 -3.47
N ASN A 10 9.81 -5.15 -2.20
CA ASN A 10 11.19 -5.39 -1.77
C ASN A 10 11.57 -6.89 -1.71
N VAL A 11 10.58 -7.79 -1.75
CA VAL A 11 10.81 -9.25 -1.64
C VAL A 11 11.05 -9.89 -3.01
N CYS A 12 10.24 -9.52 -4.00
CA CYS A 12 10.26 -10.13 -5.34
C CYS A 12 10.55 -9.12 -6.45
N GLU A 13 10.97 -7.90 -6.09
CA GLU A 13 11.32 -6.78 -6.98
C GLU A 13 10.24 -6.43 -8.02
N THR A 14 9.03 -6.92 -7.81
CA THR A 14 7.95 -6.77 -8.77
C THR A 14 7.36 -5.37 -8.64
N ARG A 15 7.51 -4.57 -9.69
CA ARG A 15 6.93 -3.24 -9.81
C ARG A 15 5.46 -3.34 -10.20
N GLN A 16 4.57 -2.76 -9.40
CA GLN A 16 3.14 -2.76 -9.66
C GLN A 16 2.53 -1.38 -9.46
N MET A 17 1.54 -1.06 -10.29
CA MET A 17 0.73 0.16 -10.14
C MET A 17 -0.58 -0.18 -9.45
N ARG A 18 -0.92 0.58 -8.41
CA ARG A 18 -2.20 0.46 -7.71
C ARG A 18 -2.85 1.82 -7.60
N SER A 19 -4.17 1.83 -7.76
CA SER A 19 -4.99 3.02 -7.63
C SER A 19 -5.87 2.91 -6.41
N PHE A 20 -5.87 3.95 -5.59
CA PHE A 20 -6.65 4.06 -4.36
C PHE A 20 -7.24 5.45 -4.25
N THR A 21 -8.14 5.65 -3.29
CA THR A 21 -8.71 6.97 -3.04
C THR A 21 -7.71 7.81 -2.26
N LYS A 22 -7.63 9.11 -2.57
CA LYS A 22 -6.79 10.04 -1.80
C LYS A 22 -7.11 10.00 -0.30
N LEU A 23 -8.40 9.82 0.03
CA LEU A 23 -8.87 9.69 1.41
C LEU A 23 -8.28 8.47 2.14
N ALA A 24 -8.16 7.32 1.47
CA ALA A 24 -7.58 6.11 2.07
C ALA A 24 -6.08 6.28 2.34
N TYR A 25 -5.39 7.05 1.51
CA TYR A 25 -3.97 7.37 1.72
C TYR A 25 -3.77 8.38 2.86
N GLU A 26 -4.59 9.45 2.90
CA GLU A 26 -4.41 10.53 3.88
C GLU A 26 -4.99 10.22 5.27
N LYS A 27 -6.12 9.52 5.34
CA LYS A 27 -6.88 9.28 6.58
C LYS A 27 -7.11 7.80 6.88
N GLY A 28 -6.43 6.90 6.16
CA GLY A 28 -6.69 5.48 6.17
C GLY A 28 -5.43 4.64 6.16
N ILE A 29 -5.63 3.38 5.77
CA ILE A 29 -4.59 2.35 5.70
C ILE A 29 -4.68 1.73 4.32
N VAL A 30 -3.54 1.68 3.64
CA VAL A 30 -3.45 1.15 2.29
C VAL A 30 -2.60 -0.11 2.33
N ILE A 31 -3.26 -1.26 2.21
CA ILE A 31 -2.62 -2.56 2.09
C ILE A 31 -2.81 -3.07 0.66
N VAL A 32 -1.70 -3.46 0.03
CA VAL A 32 -1.70 -3.98 -1.33
C VAL A 32 -1.19 -5.41 -1.35
N THR A 33 -1.91 -6.29 -2.04
CA THR A 33 -1.41 -7.66 -2.28
C THR A 33 -0.48 -7.65 -3.48
N CYS A 34 0.77 -8.05 -3.28
CA CYS A 34 1.73 -8.19 -4.36
C CYS A 34 1.43 -9.47 -5.15
N LYS A 35 1.26 -9.33 -6.48
CA LYS A 35 1.08 -10.50 -7.37
C LYS A 35 2.34 -11.36 -7.54
N GLY A 36 3.51 -10.86 -7.17
CA GLY A 36 4.78 -11.59 -7.30
C GLY A 36 5.00 -12.58 -6.14
N CYS A 37 4.96 -12.09 -4.91
CA CYS A 37 5.17 -12.93 -3.71
C CYS A 37 3.88 -13.40 -3.03
N GLY A 38 2.70 -12.89 -3.43
CA GLY A 38 1.42 -13.19 -2.77
C GLY A 38 1.24 -12.51 -1.40
N SER A 39 2.28 -11.86 -0.88
CA SER A 39 2.25 -11.17 0.41
C SER A 39 1.49 -9.84 0.35
N ARG A 40 0.99 -9.43 1.52
CA ARG A 40 0.36 -8.13 1.75
C ARG A 40 1.44 -7.13 2.15
N HIS A 41 1.53 -6.01 1.42
CA HIS A 41 2.45 -4.92 1.68
C HIS A 41 1.67 -3.70 2.19
N LEU A 42 2.15 -3.11 3.27
CA LEU A 42 1.64 -1.86 3.80
C LEU A 42 2.28 -0.69 3.02
N ILE A 43 1.45 0.18 2.45
CA ILE A 43 1.88 1.33 1.64
C ILE A 43 1.74 2.63 2.42
N ALA A 44 0.63 2.79 3.14
CA ALA A 44 0.37 3.95 3.97
C ALA A 44 -0.37 3.51 5.23
N ASP A 45 0.09 4.01 6.37
CA ASP A 45 -0.55 3.91 7.67
C ASP A 45 -0.56 5.32 8.28
N ASN A 46 -1.65 6.04 8.05
CA ASN A 46 -1.82 7.40 8.57
C ASN A 46 -2.68 7.44 9.84
N LEU A 47 -3.09 6.27 10.34
CA LEU A 47 -3.94 6.13 11.53
C LEU A 47 -3.14 5.68 12.76
N GLY A 48 -1.86 5.37 12.61
CA GLY A 48 -1.05 4.82 13.71
C GLY A 48 -1.47 3.41 14.09
N TRP A 49 -2.20 2.70 13.21
CA TRP A 49 -2.68 1.34 13.50
C TRP A 49 -1.53 0.36 13.69
N TYR A 50 -0.41 0.62 13.01
CA TYR A 50 0.82 -0.15 13.15
C TYR A 50 1.75 0.35 14.28
N ASN A 51 1.38 1.32 15.11
CA ASN A 51 2.23 1.80 16.20
C ASN A 51 1.70 1.41 17.60
N ASP A 52 0.70 0.53 17.66
CA ASP A 52 0.12 0.02 18.91
C ASP A 52 0.65 -1.36 19.31
N TRP A 53 1.84 -1.76 18.82
CA TRP A 53 2.51 -3.03 19.15
C TRP A 53 3.98 -2.83 19.51
#